data_AF-A0A9X5U3N9-F1
#
_entry.id   AF-A0A9X5U3N9-F1
#
_cell.length_a   1.000
_cell.length_b   1.000
_cell.length_c   1.000
_cell.angle_alpha   90.00
_cell.angle_beta   90.00
_cell.angle_gamma   90.00
#
_symmetry.space_group_name_H-M   'P 1'
#
loop_
_entity.id
_entity.type
_entity.pdbx_description
1 polymer ?
#
loop_
_entity_poly.entity_id
_entity_poly.type
_entity_poly.pdbx_seq_one_letter_code
_entity_poly.pdbx_strand_id
1 'polypeptide(L)'
;MIDYLNINLDLNFSKIKIKKDKPIVALISQNFLKTINCNNLFESIKQYPLFWIILIGENSNLLEDEFDNLLELESIKNNNMLNVVTTNFQFSDLTITDIEDITYEFLFLPCPNGNCQYLSFLDLNHTADRKISDFIETQLNNKTT
;
A
#
# COMPACT_ATOMS: atom_id res chain seq x y z
N MET A 1 -0.20 -2.60 -19.21
CA MET A 1 0.43 -3.40 -18.14
C MET A 1 0.42 -2.56 -16.88
N ILE A 2 -0.21 -3.06 -15.81
CA ILE A 2 -0.25 -2.37 -14.52
C ILE A 2 1.16 -2.44 -13.90
N ASP A 3 1.64 -1.31 -13.39
CA ASP A 3 2.98 -1.20 -12.78
C ASP A 3 2.88 -1.55 -11.30
N TYR A 4 3.00 -2.85 -11.00
CA TYR A 4 2.87 -3.41 -9.65
C TYR A 4 4.21 -3.96 -9.14
N LEU A 5 4.50 -3.70 -7.87
CA LEU A 5 5.65 -4.26 -7.17
C LEU A 5 5.32 -4.54 -5.69
N ASN A 6 5.53 -5.77 -5.24
CA ASN A 6 5.63 -6.05 -3.81
C ASN A 6 7.05 -5.78 -3.29
N ILE A 7 7.14 -4.97 -2.25
CA ILE A 7 8.37 -4.57 -1.58
C ILE A 7 8.48 -5.35 -0.28
N ASN A 8 9.32 -6.39 -0.29
CA ASN A 8 9.66 -7.17 0.90
C ASN A 8 10.95 -6.64 1.55
N LEU A 9 11.12 -6.89 2.85
CA LEU A 9 12.24 -6.43 3.70
C LEU A 9 13.62 -6.86 3.18
N ASP A 10 13.70 -7.99 2.49
CA ASP A 10 14.95 -8.49 1.89
C ASP A 10 15.45 -7.62 0.73
N LEU A 11 14.58 -6.75 0.20
CA LEU A 11 14.94 -5.81 -0.85
C LEU A 11 15.40 -4.50 -0.21
N ASN A 12 16.65 -4.14 -0.47
CA ASN A 12 17.14 -2.81 -0.10
C ASN A 12 16.30 -1.76 -0.86
N PHE A 13 15.42 -1.06 -0.14
CA PHE A 13 14.47 -0.08 -0.68
C PHE A 13 15.15 0.96 -1.60
N SER A 14 16.39 1.33 -1.29
CA SER A 14 17.19 2.27 -2.11
C SER A 14 17.54 1.77 -3.51
N LYS A 15 17.46 0.45 -3.75
CA LYS A 15 17.74 -0.18 -5.06
C LYS A 15 16.48 -0.36 -5.91
N ILE A 16 15.30 -0.12 -5.34
CA ILE A 16 14.03 -0.28 -6.04
C ILE A 16 13.79 0.95 -6.90
N LYS A 17 13.57 0.73 -8.21
CA LYS A 17 13.27 1.82 -9.15
C LYS A 17 11.80 2.21 -9.06
N ILE A 18 11.49 3.12 -8.15
CA ILE A 18 10.18 3.76 -8.03
C ILE A 18 10.13 4.96 -8.99
N LYS A 19 9.06 5.08 -9.77
CA LYS A 19 8.86 6.17 -10.72
C LYS A 19 8.39 7.41 -9.94
N LYS A 20 9.14 8.51 -10.06
CA LYS A 20 8.88 9.74 -9.30
C LYS A 20 7.81 10.64 -9.94
N ASP A 21 7.44 10.35 -11.18
CA ASP A 21 6.50 11.11 -12.01
C ASP A 21 5.08 10.53 -12.04
N LYS A 22 4.86 9.38 -11.41
CA LYS A 22 3.56 8.69 -11.38
C LYS A 22 2.99 8.63 -9.97
N PRO A 23 1.68 8.92 -9.77
CA PRO A 23 1.05 8.76 -8.48
C PRO A 23 1.20 7.33 -7.95
N ILE A 24 1.44 7.21 -6.65
CA ILE A 24 1.63 5.93 -5.97
C ILE A 24 0.39 5.58 -5.16
N VAL A 25 -0.08 4.36 -5.38
CA VAL A 25 -1.03 3.66 -4.51
C VAL A 25 -0.21 2.67 -3.66
N ALA A 26 -0.26 2.81 -2.35
CA ALA A 26 0.47 1.96 -1.42
C ALA A 26 -0.50 1.05 -0.65
N LEU A 27 -0.32 -0.26 -0.73
CA LEU A 27 -0.98 -1.24 0.14
C LEU A 27 -0.02 -1.65 1.25
N ILE A 28 -0.34 -1.36 2.50
CA ILE A 28 0.56 -1.54 3.64
C ILE A 28 -0.06 -2.47 4.67
N SER A 29 0.60 -3.60 4.92
CA SER A 29 0.17 -4.55 5.93
C SER A 29 0.70 -4.21 7.32
N GLN A 30 -0.17 -4.34 8.33
CA GLN A 30 0.24 -4.33 9.73
C GLN A 30 1.36 -5.35 10.00
N ASN A 31 1.36 -6.50 9.35
CA ASN A 31 2.37 -7.53 9.58
C ASN A 31 3.74 -7.09 9.05
N PHE A 32 3.77 -6.37 7.94
CA PHE A 32 4.98 -5.70 7.48
C PHE A 32 5.43 -4.62 8.48
N LEU A 33 4.51 -3.81 9.00
CA LEU A 33 4.83 -2.74 9.97
C LEU A 33 5.31 -3.25 11.35
N LYS A 34 5.04 -4.50 11.71
CA LYS A 34 5.65 -5.14 12.89
C LYS A 34 7.17 -5.31 12.74
N THR A 35 7.67 -5.37 11.51
CA THR A 35 9.10 -5.57 11.21
C THR A 35 9.85 -4.26 11.01
N ILE A 36 9.21 -3.27 10.39
CA ILE A 36 9.71 -1.91 10.21
C ILE A 36 8.63 -0.98 10.71
N ASN A 37 8.90 -0.24 11.79
CA ASN A 37 7.88 0.63 12.40
C ASN A 37 7.32 1.64 11.38
N CYS A 38 6.11 2.12 11.65
CA CYS A 38 5.35 3.03 10.78
C CYS A 38 6.17 4.24 10.33
N ASN A 39 6.81 4.93 11.28
CA ASN A 39 7.65 6.11 10.99
C ASN A 39 8.77 5.84 9.98
N ASN A 40 9.50 4.72 10.10
CA ASN A 40 10.60 4.43 9.18
C ASN A 40 10.08 4.14 7.77
N LEU A 41 8.93 3.47 7.65
CA LEU A 41 8.30 3.28 6.36
C LEU A 41 7.86 4.62 5.76
N PHE A 42 7.18 5.45 6.54
CA PHE A 42 6.70 6.77 6.11
C PHE A 42 7.85 7.65 5.59
N GLU A 43 8.95 7.76 6.34
CA GLU A 43 10.14 8.50 5.91
C GLU A 43 10.71 7.99 4.58
N SER A 44 10.61 6.67 4.34
CA SER A 44 11.09 6.07 3.10
C SER A 44 10.19 6.39 1.90
N ILE A 45 8.88 6.48 2.11
CA ILE A 45 7.90 6.63 1.03
C ILE A 45 7.44 8.07 0.77
N LYS A 46 7.53 8.97 1.75
CA LYS A 46 7.04 10.37 1.64
C LYS A 46 7.74 11.22 0.57
N GLN A 47 8.89 10.79 0.09
CA GLN A 47 9.63 11.45 -1.00
C GLN A 47 9.02 11.21 -2.39
N TYR A 48 8.04 10.31 -2.49
CA TYR A 48 7.36 9.97 -3.75
C TYR A 48 5.98 10.63 -3.82
N PRO A 49 5.37 10.74 -5.01
CA PRO A 49 4.03 11.29 -5.18
C PRO A 49 2.96 10.31 -4.67
N LEU A 50 2.86 10.17 -3.34
CA LEU A 50 1.81 9.41 -2.68
C LEU A 50 0.45 9.97 -3.07
N PHE A 51 -0.49 9.09 -3.38
CA PHE A 51 -1.84 9.45 -3.78
C PHE A 51 -2.88 8.73 -2.92
N TRP A 52 -2.66 7.45 -2.65
CA TRP A 52 -3.56 6.65 -1.82
C TRP A 52 -2.76 5.64 -1.01
N ILE A 53 -3.04 5.55 0.29
CA ILE A 53 -2.49 4.57 1.20
C ILE A 53 -3.63 3.71 1.74
N ILE A 54 -3.51 2.40 1.60
CA ILE A 54 -4.48 1.41 2.04
C ILE A 54 -3.82 0.56 3.11
N LEU A 55 -4.37 0.58 4.32
CA LEU A 55 -3.83 -0.10 5.48
C LEU A 55 -4.66 -1.33 5.81
N ILE A 56 -3.99 -2.47 6.03
CA ILE A 56 -4.69 -3.75 6.25
C ILE A 56 -4.19 -4.47 7.50
N GLY A 57 -5.08 -5.18 8.17
CA GLY A 57 -4.78 -6.02 9.33
C GLY A 57 -5.67 -5.75 10.53
N GLU A 58 -5.40 -6.45 11.64
CA GLU A 58 -6.24 -6.45 12.84
C GLU A 58 -6.43 -5.06 13.49
N ASN A 59 -5.45 -4.18 13.36
CA ASN A 59 -5.43 -2.82 13.90
C ASN A 59 -5.23 -1.77 12.81
N SER A 60 -5.70 -2.03 11.58
CA SER A 60 -5.52 -1.12 10.44
C SER A 60 -6.11 0.27 10.68
N ASN A 61 -7.20 0.38 11.45
CA ASN A 61 -7.80 1.64 11.84
C ASN A 61 -6.86 2.52 12.68
N LEU A 62 -6.14 1.92 13.65
CA LEU A 62 -5.16 2.65 14.46
C LEU A 62 -3.93 3.05 13.64
N LEU A 63 -3.55 2.21 12.67
CA LEU A 63 -2.48 2.53 11.73
C LEU A 63 -2.88 3.68 10.80
N GLU A 64 -4.15 3.77 10.42
CA GLU A 64 -4.68 4.87 9.60
C GLU A 64 -4.59 6.19 10.36
N ASP A 65 -5.05 6.21 11.61
CA ASP A 65 -4.87 7.37 12.49
C ASP A 65 -3.38 7.77 12.61
N GLU A 66 -2.47 6.81 12.73
CA GLU A 66 -1.03 7.09 12.79
C GLU A 66 -0.50 7.69 11.48
N PHE A 67 -0.89 7.15 10.33
CA PHE A 67 -0.51 7.68 9.01
C PHE A 67 -1.09 9.07 8.74
N ASP A 68 -2.35 9.31 9.12
CA ASP A 68 -3.00 10.62 8.98
C ASP A 68 -2.24 11.69 9.77
N ASN A 69 -1.88 11.40 11.02
CA ASN A 69 -1.05 12.30 11.83
C ASN A 69 0.31 12.59 11.16
N LEU A 70 0.95 11.58 10.56
CA LEU A 70 2.22 11.76 9.86
C LEU A 70 2.07 12.61 8.59
N LEU A 71 1.00 12.41 7.83
CA LEU A 71 0.67 13.20 6.64
C LEU A 71 0.37 14.65 7.00
N GLU A 72 -0.41 14.89 8.06
CA GLU A 72 -0.70 16.23 8.57
C GLU A 72 0.58 16.96 9.00
N LEU A 73 1.45 16.30 9.77
CA LEU A 73 2.73 16.89 10.20
C LEU A 73 3.65 17.20 9.02
N GLU A 74 3.76 16.30 8.04
CA GLU A 74 4.58 16.53 6.85
C GLU A 74 3.98 17.63 5.96
N SER A 75 2.66 17.83 6.00
CA SER A 75 1.98 18.84 5.19
C SER A 75 2.40 20.29 5.50
N ILE A 76 2.93 20.54 6.70
CA ILE A 76 3.54 21.82 7.08
C ILE A 76 4.65 22.24 6.10
N LYS A 77 5.35 21.25 5.51
CA LYS A 77 6.45 21.46 4.55
C LYS A 77 6.04 21.11 3.12
N ASN A 78 5.09 20.19 2.96
CA ASN A 78 4.66 19.68 1.67
C ASN A 78 3.14 19.58 1.59
N ASN A 79 2.48 20.65 1.13
CA ASN A 79 1.02 20.73 1.02
C ASN A 79 0.38 19.58 0.22
N ASN A 80 1.12 18.88 -0.65
CA ASN A 80 0.58 17.75 -1.39
C ASN A 80 0.18 16.58 -0.48
N MET A 81 0.74 16.51 0.74
CA MET A 81 0.41 15.44 1.70
C MET A 81 -1.05 15.50 2.17
N LEU A 82 -1.69 16.67 2.15
CA LEU A 82 -3.12 16.80 2.47
C LEU A 82 -4.05 16.19 1.42
N ASN A 83 -3.53 15.90 0.23
CA ASN A 83 -4.31 15.28 -0.85
C ASN A 83 -4.15 13.76 -0.87
N VAL A 84 -3.36 13.18 0.04
CA VAL A 84 -3.20 11.73 0.14
C VAL A 84 -4.44 11.15 0.79
N VAL A 85 -5.09 10.21 0.11
CA VAL A 85 -6.22 9.48 0.67
C VAL A 85 -5.68 8.33 1.51
N THR A 86 -6.24 8.14 2.69
CA THR A 86 -6.03 6.98 3.54
C THR A 86 -7.31 6.17 3.63
N THR A 87 -7.17 4.84 3.68
CA THR A 87 -8.28 3.91 3.84
C THR A 87 -7.79 2.68 4.57
N ASN A 88 -8.65 2.04 5.37
CA ASN A 88 -8.27 0.86 6.11
C ASN A 88 -9.23 -0.33 5.92
N PHE A 89 -8.69 -1.55 6.00
CA PHE A 89 -9.46 -2.79 6.05
C PHE A 89 -9.06 -3.60 7.28
N GLN A 90 -9.92 -3.53 8.29
CA GLN A 90 -9.71 -4.21 9.56
C GLN A 90 -10.31 -5.62 9.54
N PHE A 91 -9.48 -6.63 9.79
CA PHE A 91 -9.93 -8.02 9.90
C PHE A 91 -9.11 -8.80 10.94
N SER A 92 -9.79 -9.66 11.70
CA SER A 92 -9.15 -10.66 12.58
C SER A 92 -8.84 -11.94 11.81
N ASP A 93 -9.79 -12.40 11.01
CA ASP A 93 -9.66 -13.55 10.11
C ASP A 93 -9.96 -13.08 8.68
N LEU A 94 -9.01 -13.29 7.78
CA LEU A 94 -9.13 -12.86 6.38
C LEU A 94 -10.13 -13.74 5.62
N THR A 95 -11.24 -13.15 5.17
CA THR A 95 -12.23 -13.78 4.30
C THR A 95 -11.94 -13.52 2.81
N ILE A 96 -12.65 -14.22 1.93
CA ILE A 96 -12.54 -13.96 0.48
C ILE A 96 -13.06 -12.57 0.10
N THR A 97 -14.14 -12.11 0.75
CA THR A 97 -14.73 -10.79 0.51
C THR A 97 -13.74 -9.69 0.90
N ASP A 98 -13.03 -9.84 2.03
CA ASP A 98 -11.98 -8.89 2.41
C ASP A 98 -10.89 -8.80 1.34
N ILE A 99 -10.46 -9.94 0.78
CA ILE A 99 -9.43 -9.97 -0.28
C ILE A 99 -9.93 -9.26 -1.54
N GLU A 100 -11.19 -9.50 -1.93
CA GLU A 100 -11.80 -8.89 -3.10
C GLU A 100 -11.92 -7.37 -2.93
N ASP A 101 -12.39 -6.91 -1.78
CA ASP A 101 -12.55 -5.48 -1.47
C ASP A 101 -11.20 -4.76 -1.38
N ILE A 102 -10.21 -5.34 -0.67
CA ILE A 102 -8.84 -4.80 -0.61
C ILE A 102 -8.23 -4.70 -2.01
N THR A 103 -8.41 -5.74 -2.83
CA THR A 103 -7.86 -5.76 -4.19
C THR A 103 -8.54 -4.74 -5.09
N TYR A 104 -9.85 -4.55 -4.93
CA TYR A 104 -10.60 -3.53 -5.68
C TYR A 104 -10.14 -2.12 -5.33
N GLU A 105 -10.03 -1.83 -4.03
CA GLU A 105 -9.54 -0.55 -3.52
C GLU A 105 -8.09 -0.31 -3.93
N PHE A 106 -7.27 -1.36 -3.98
CA PHE A 106 -5.87 -1.23 -4.35
C PHE A 106 -5.66 -1.08 -5.85
N LEU A 107 -6.23 -1.94 -6.69
CA LEU A 107 -5.88 -2.01 -8.11
C LEU A 107 -6.80 -1.22 -9.02
N PHE A 108 -8.08 -1.07 -8.67
CA PHE A 108 -9.11 -0.63 -9.62
C PHE A 108 -9.64 0.77 -9.32
N LEU A 109 -9.91 1.07 -8.05
CA LEU A 109 -10.52 2.34 -7.66
C LEU A 109 -9.61 3.57 -7.85
N PRO A 110 -8.32 3.57 -7.45
CA PRO A 110 -7.53 4.79 -7.37
C PRO A 110 -7.27 5.43 -8.73
N CYS A 111 -7.00 4.58 -9.73
CA CYS A 111 -6.50 5.03 -11.02
C CYS A 111 -7.10 4.19 -12.15
N PRO A 112 -8.39 4.38 -12.48
CA PRO A 112 -9.10 3.56 -13.47
C PRO A 112 -8.46 3.57 -14.87
N ASN A 113 -7.70 4.63 -15.20
CA ASN A 113 -6.96 4.75 -16.46
C ASN A 113 -5.55 4.11 -16.43
N GLY A 114 -5.14 3.49 -15.31
CA GLY A 114 -3.87 2.77 -15.18
C GLY A 114 -2.62 3.65 -15.14
N ASN A 115 -2.75 4.95 -14.80
CA ASN A 115 -1.61 5.87 -14.77
C ASN A 115 -0.84 5.89 -13.43
N CYS A 116 -1.08 4.92 -12.56
CA CYS A 116 -0.45 4.84 -11.24
C CYS A 116 0.56 3.72 -11.16
N GLN A 117 1.45 3.86 -10.18
CA GLN A 117 2.33 2.80 -9.73
C GLN A 117 1.77 2.22 -8.43
N TYR A 118 1.69 0.90 -8.35
CA TYR A 118 1.10 0.16 -7.25
C TYR A 118 2.21 -0.52 -6.47
N LEU A 119 2.39 -0.10 -5.23
CA LEU A 119 3.38 -0.67 -4.33
C LEU A 119 2.65 -1.41 -3.22
N SER A 120 3.01 -2.65 -2.97
CA SER A 120 2.54 -3.36 -1.78
C SER A 120 3.69 -3.62 -0.82
N PHE A 121 3.39 -3.53 0.47
CA PHE A 121 4.28 -3.79 1.59
C PHE A 121 3.64 -4.91 2.40
N LEU A 122 3.71 -6.11 1.85
CA LEU A 122 3.12 -7.34 2.39
C LEU A 122 4.23 -8.23 2.94
N ASP A 123 4.04 -8.77 4.14
CA ASP A 123 4.91 -9.82 4.68
C ASP A 123 4.49 -11.17 4.08
N LEU A 124 5.17 -11.59 3.01
CA LEU A 124 4.83 -12.85 2.32
C LEU A 124 5.07 -14.11 3.18
N ASN A 125 5.73 -14.01 4.34
CA ASN A 125 5.80 -15.13 5.28
C ASN A 125 4.51 -15.27 6.11
N HIS A 126 3.69 -14.21 6.18
CA HIS A 126 2.40 -14.23 6.83
C HIS A 126 1.30 -14.74 5.89
N THR A 127 0.47 -15.66 6.37
CA THR A 127 -0.52 -16.36 5.52
C THR A 127 -1.57 -15.41 4.91
N ALA A 128 -2.02 -14.41 5.65
CA ALA A 128 -3.04 -13.47 5.17
C ALA A 128 -2.49 -12.60 4.02
N ASP A 129 -1.34 -11.97 4.25
CA ASP A 129 -0.59 -11.16 3.30
C ASP A 129 -0.28 -11.92 2.02
N ARG A 130 0.16 -13.19 2.14
CA ARG A 130 0.40 -14.07 0.99
C ARG A 130 -0.86 -14.29 0.16
N LYS A 131 -2.00 -14.60 0.79
CA LYS A 131 -3.28 -14.79 0.08
C LYS A 131 -3.69 -13.55 -0.70
N ILE A 132 -3.49 -12.35 -0.13
CA ILE A 132 -3.78 -11.07 -0.80
C ILE A 132 -2.84 -10.88 -1.99
N SER A 133 -1.53 -11.11 -1.81
CA SER A 133 -0.53 -11.02 -2.88
C SER A 133 -0.86 -11.97 -4.05
N ASP A 134 -1.14 -13.23 -3.75
CA ASP A 134 -1.47 -14.25 -4.76
C ASP A 134 -2.73 -13.87 -5.55
N PHE A 135 -3.72 -13.27 -4.88
CA PHE A 135 -4.94 -12.80 -5.53
C PHE A 135 -4.69 -11.60 -6.43
N ILE A 136 -3.92 -10.60 -5.96
CA ILE A 136 -3.49 -9.45 -6.76
C ILE A 136 -2.76 -9.93 -8.03
N GLU A 137 -1.79 -10.83 -7.90
CA GLU A 137 -1.05 -11.38 -9.04
C GLU A 137 -1.98 -12.10 -10.04
N THR A 138 -2.96 -12.86 -9.54
CA THR A 138 -3.97 -13.51 -10.38
C THR A 138 -4.78 -12.49 -11.18
N GLN A 139 -5.24 -11.39 -10.54
CA GLN A 139 -5.99 -10.33 -11.21
C GLN A 139 -5.14 -9.61 -12.27
N LEU A 140 -3.86 -9.39 -12.00
CA LEU A 140 -2.93 -8.75 -12.93
C LEU A 140 -2.69 -9.61 -14.18
N ASN A 141 -2.52 -10.93 -14.00
CA ASN A 141 -2.32 -11.88 -15.09
C ASN A 141 -3.57 -11.99 -15.98
N ASN A 142 -4.76 -12.04 -15.40
CA ASN A 142 -6.02 -12.11 -16.16
C ASN A 142 -6.27 -10.87 -17.03
N LYS A 143 -5.75 -9.70 -16.64
CA LYS A 143 -5.83 -8.46 -17.46
C LYS A 143 -4.82 -8.41 -18.62
N THR A 144 -3.85 -9.32 -18.68
CA THR A 144 -2.83 -9.38 -19.74
C THR A 144 -3.12 -10.37 -20.86
N THR A 145 -4.10 -11.26 -20.66
CA THR A 145 -4.72 -12.13 -21.67
C THR A 145 -5.93 -11.47 -22.31
#